data_AF-H2BHU7-F1
#
_entry.id   AF-H2BHU7-F1
#
_cell.length_a   1.000
_cell.length_b   1.000
_cell.length_c   1.000
_cell.angle_alpha   90.00
_cell.angle_beta   90.00
_cell.angle_gamma   90.00
#
_symmetry.space_group_name_H-M   'P 1'
#
loop_
_entity.id
_entity.type
_entity.pdbx_description
1 polymer ?
#
loop_
_entity_poly.entity_id
_entity_poly.type
_entity_poly.pdbx_seq_one_letter_code
_entity_poly.pdbx_strand_id
1 'polypeptide(L)'
;IGLINSLSTYAKVNKFGFIETPYRRVDPETGKITDRIDYLTADEEDNYVVAQANARIAEDGTFLDEDIVARFRGENIVVKRDRVDYMDVSPKQVVSAATACIPFLENDDSNRALMGPNM
;
A
#
# COMPACT_ATOMS: atom_id res chain seq x y z
N ILE A 1 20.08 4.49 -15.50
CA ILE A 1 19.36 4.46 -14.20
C ILE A 1 17.99 3.83 -14.44
N GLY A 2 17.52 2.94 -13.55
CA GLY A 2 16.19 2.31 -13.63
C GLY A 2 16.10 0.94 -14.33
N LEU A 3 17.22 0.40 -14.84
CA LEU A 3 17.27 -0.95 -15.44
C LEU A 3 17.42 -2.07 -14.41
N ILE A 4 17.95 -1.73 -13.24
CA ILE A 4 18.10 -2.64 -12.09
C ILE A 4 17.31 -2.00 -10.95
N ASN A 5 16.31 -2.72 -10.46
CA ASN A 5 15.45 -2.31 -9.35
C ASN A 5 15.50 -3.37 -8.25
N SER A 6 15.16 -2.96 -7.03
CA SER A 6 15.01 -3.87 -5.88
C SER A 6 13.53 -4.14 -5.63
N LEU A 7 13.23 -5.35 -5.15
CA LEU A 7 11.87 -5.72 -4.75
C LEU A 7 11.46 -4.96 -3.48
N SER A 8 10.20 -4.54 -3.41
CA SER A 8 9.65 -3.88 -2.21
C SER A 8 9.48 -4.86 -1.04
N THR A 9 9.44 -4.32 0.19
CA THR A 9 9.56 -5.09 1.44
C THR A 9 8.60 -6.29 1.56
N TYR A 10 7.35 -6.17 1.10
CA TYR A 10 6.35 -7.23 1.21
C TYR A 10 5.93 -7.84 -0.13
N ALA A 11 6.53 -7.41 -1.24
CA ALA A 11 6.18 -7.93 -2.55
C ALA A 11 6.65 -9.39 -2.70
N LYS A 12 5.86 -10.18 -3.42
CA LYS A 12 6.16 -11.58 -3.75
C LYS A 12 6.06 -11.79 -5.25
N VAL A 13 6.64 -12.88 -5.74
CA VAL A 13 6.49 -13.34 -7.11
C VAL A 13 5.61 -14.58 -7.09
N ASN A 14 4.47 -14.53 -7.79
CA ASN A 14 3.56 -15.66 -7.84
C ASN A 14 4.09 -16.75 -8.79
N LYS A 15 3.40 -17.89 -8.86
CA LYS A 15 3.81 -19.06 -9.69
C LYS A 15 3.95 -18.78 -11.20
N PHE A 16 3.37 -17.68 -11.67
CA PHE A 16 3.41 -17.26 -13.07
C PHE A 16 4.48 -16.19 -13.34
N GLY A 17 5.20 -15.75 -12.31
CA GLY A 17 6.23 -14.72 -12.43
C GLY A 17 5.73 -13.28 -12.26
N PHE A 18 4.46 -13.06 -11.91
CA PHE A 18 3.95 -11.72 -11.64
C PHE A 18 4.26 -11.29 -10.22
N ILE A 19 4.52 -9.99 -10.06
CA ILE A 19 4.71 -9.37 -8.75
C ILE A 19 3.34 -9.12 -8.13
N GLU A 20 3.18 -9.51 -6.88
CA GLU A 20 1.97 -9.30 -6.07
C GLU A 20 2.32 -8.61 -4.74
N THR A 21 1.39 -7.79 -4.25
CA THR A 21 1.53 -7.06 -2.99
C THR A 21 0.36 -7.36 -2.05
N PRO A 22 0.58 -7.34 -0.72
CA PRO A 22 -0.47 -7.66 0.23
C PRO A 22 -1.38 -6.45 0.50
N TYR A 23 -2.68 -6.73 0.64
CA TYR A 23 -3.71 -5.76 0.99
C TYR A 23 -4.63 -6.31 2.08
N ARG A 24 -5.04 -5.46 3.02
CA ARG A 24 -6.10 -5.79 3.98
C ARG A 24 -7.45 -5.63 3.30
N ARG A 25 -8.28 -6.66 3.35
CA ARG A 25 -9.61 -6.63 2.74
C ARG A 25 -10.59 -5.84 3.60
N VAL A 26 -11.34 -4.94 2.97
CA VAL A 26 -12.54 -4.35 3.58
C VAL A 26 -13.71 -5.29 3.34
N ASP A 27 -14.44 -5.60 4.40
CA ASP A 27 -15.65 -6.42 4.31
C ASP A 27 -16.76 -5.63 3.61
N PRO A 28 -17.34 -6.12 2.50
CA PRO A 28 -18.31 -5.37 1.71
C PRO A 28 -19.68 -5.24 2.38
N GLU A 29 -20.01 -6.09 3.37
CA GLU A 29 -21.28 -6.02 4.08
C GLU A 29 -21.22 -5.04 5.26
N THR A 30 -20.08 -5.00 5.95
CA THR A 30 -19.90 -4.20 7.16
C THR A 30 -19.13 -2.90 6.94
N GLY A 31 -18.38 -2.77 5.84
CA GLY A 31 -17.49 -1.65 5.56
C GLY A 31 -16.27 -1.58 6.50
N LYS A 32 -15.98 -2.66 7.23
CA LYS A 32 -14.89 -2.73 8.20
C LYS A 32 -13.66 -3.41 7.61
N ILE A 33 -12.49 -2.94 8.01
CA ILE A 33 -11.22 -3.54 7.61
C ILE A 33 -11.03 -4.85 8.39
N THR A 34 -10.75 -5.92 7.66
CA THR A 34 -10.52 -7.25 8.24
C THR A 34 -9.03 -7.54 8.44
N ASP A 35 -8.73 -8.62 9.15
CA ASP A 35 -7.37 -9.17 9.27
C ASP A 35 -7.01 -10.09 8.10
N ARG A 36 -7.91 -10.26 7.14
CA ARG A 36 -7.64 -11.03 5.92
C ARG A 36 -6.74 -10.23 5.00
N ILE A 37 -5.58 -10.81 4.69
CA ILE A 37 -4.63 -10.28 3.73
C ILE A 37 -4.76 -11.06 2.43
N ASP A 38 -5.15 -10.37 1.37
CA ASP A 38 -5.14 -10.92 0.01
C ASP A 38 -3.92 -10.34 -0.74
N TYR A 39 -3.20 -11.17 -1.48
CA TYR A 39 -2.13 -10.73 -2.36
C TYR A 39 -2.73 -10.49 -3.74
N LEU A 40 -2.55 -9.28 -4.26
CA LEU A 40 -3.10 -8.87 -5.55
C LEU A 40 -1.96 -8.58 -6.52
N THR A 41 -2.15 -9.00 -7.78
CA THR A 41 -1.32 -8.53 -8.89
C THR A 41 -1.75 -7.12 -9.32
N ALA A 42 -0.94 -6.47 -10.15
CA ALA A 42 -1.22 -5.12 -10.64
C ALA A 42 -2.56 -5.04 -11.41
N ASP A 43 -2.89 -6.05 -12.21
CA ASP A 43 -4.15 -6.12 -12.96
C ASP A 43 -5.38 -6.36 -12.08
N GLU A 44 -5.22 -7.09 -10.97
CA GLU A 44 -6.27 -7.27 -9.98
C GLU A 44 -6.51 -5.96 -9.20
N GLU A 45 -5.44 -5.30 -8.75
CA GLU A 45 -5.51 -4.02 -8.00
C GLU A 45 -6.27 -2.94 -8.78
N ASP A 46 -6.09 -2.85 -10.10
CA ASP A 46 -6.72 -1.84 -10.97
C ASP A 46 -8.26 -1.84 -10.95
N ASN A 47 -8.88 -2.88 -10.38
CA ASN A 47 -10.33 -2.99 -10.23
C ASN A 47 -10.84 -2.51 -8.87
N TYR A 48 -9.96 -2.18 -7.93
CA TYR A 48 -10.29 -1.90 -6.54
C TYR A 48 -9.84 -0.50 -6.10
N VAL A 49 -10.60 0.09 -5.18
CA VAL A 49 -10.22 1.33 -4.51
C VAL A 49 -9.43 1.00 -3.25
N VAL A 50 -8.16 1.42 -3.21
CA VAL A 50 -7.24 1.06 -2.13
C VAL A 50 -6.96 2.27 -1.24
N ALA A 51 -7.34 2.21 0.03
CA ALA A 51 -7.02 3.22 1.04
C ALA A 51 -5.55 3.13 1.50
N GLN A 52 -4.99 4.28 1.89
CA GLN A 52 -3.62 4.35 2.41
C GLN A 52 -3.51 3.73 3.81
N ALA A 53 -2.32 3.21 4.14
CA ALA A 53 -2.06 2.53 5.41
C ALA A 53 -2.14 3.46 6.65
N ASN A 54 -2.08 4.78 6.45
CA ASN A 54 -2.16 5.80 7.49
C ASN A 54 -3.58 6.34 7.72
N ALA A 55 -4.60 5.80 7.03
CA ALA A 55 -5.99 6.16 7.28
C ALA A 55 -6.36 5.87 8.75
N ARG A 56 -7.15 6.76 9.36
CA ARG A 56 -7.52 6.64 10.78
C ARG A 56 -8.59 5.57 10.96
N ILE A 57 -8.29 4.56 11.78
CA ILE A 57 -9.16 3.41 12.02
C ILE A 57 -9.43 3.24 13.52
N ALA A 58 -10.64 2.80 13.85
CA ALA A 58 -10.99 2.35 15.19
C ALA A 58 -10.44 0.94 15.45
N GLU A 59 -10.43 0.51 16.71
CA GLU A 59 -9.98 -0.83 17.11
C GLU A 59 -10.79 -1.95 16.46
N ASP A 60 -12.05 -1.68 16.11
CA ASP A 60 -12.94 -2.63 15.45
C ASP A 60 -12.80 -2.66 13.91
N GLY A 61 -11.83 -1.93 13.36
CA GLY A 61 -11.58 -1.86 11.91
C GLY A 61 -12.45 -0.85 11.16
N THR A 62 -13.23 -0.01 11.86
CA THR A 62 -14.04 1.04 11.22
C THR A 62 -13.19 2.25 10.83
N PHE A 63 -13.38 2.81 9.63
CA PHE A 63 -12.82 4.12 9.27
C PHE A 63 -13.44 5.24 10.12
N LEU A 64 -12.57 6.02 10.78
CA LEU A 64 -12.99 7.15 11.63
C LEU A 64 -13.40 8.37 10.81
N ASP A 65 -12.76 8.58 9.67
CA ASP A 65 -13.05 9.65 8.74
C ASP A 65 -14.09 9.19 7.70
N GLU A 66 -14.95 10.10 7.22
CA GLU A 66 -15.95 9.79 6.20
C GLU A 66 -15.34 9.82 4.78
N ASP A 67 -14.45 10.78 4.54
CA ASP A 67 -13.72 10.98 3.30
C ASP A 67 -12.30 10.41 3.45
N ILE A 68 -11.98 9.40 2.65
CA ILE A 68 -10.74 8.64 2.70
C ILE A 68 -9.91 8.92 1.46
N VAL A 69 -8.64 9.24 1.67
CA VAL A 69 -7.65 9.31 0.58
C VAL A 69 -7.33 7.89 0.14
N ALA A 70 -7.57 7.61 -1.13
CA ALA A 70 -7.39 6.31 -1.74
C ALA A 70 -6.72 6.43 -3.11
N ARG A 71 -6.34 5.29 -3.68
CA ARG A 71 -5.91 5.17 -5.07
C ARG A 71 -6.88 4.31 -5.87
N PHE A 72 -7.09 4.69 -7.13
CA PHE A 72 -7.81 3.90 -8.11
C PHE A 72 -7.16 4.09 -9.47
N ARG A 73 -6.73 2.99 -10.11
CA ARG A 73 -6.06 2.99 -11.44
C ARG A 73 -4.90 3.98 -11.54
N GLY A 74 -4.08 4.04 -10.50
CA GLY A 74 -2.91 4.92 -10.41
C GLY A 74 -3.22 6.38 -10.06
N GLU A 75 -4.48 6.79 -9.97
CA GLU A 75 -4.86 8.14 -9.56
C GLU A 75 -5.16 8.21 -8.06
N ASN A 76 -4.66 9.26 -7.39
CA ASN A 76 -5.01 9.55 -6.01
C ASN A 76 -6.34 10.31 -5.97
N ILE A 77 -7.32 9.74 -5.29
CA ILE A 77 -8.69 10.26 -5.20
C ILE A 77 -9.11 10.34 -3.74
N VAL A 78 -10.15 11.15 -3.48
CA VAL A 78 -10.85 11.16 -2.19
C VAL A 78 -12.21 10.53 -2.41
N VAL A 79 -12.50 9.47 -1.66
CA VAL A 79 -13.76 8.72 -1.75
C VAL A 79 -14.42 8.62 -0.39
N LYS A 80 -15.72 8.34 -0.39
CA LYS A 80 -16.41 7.97 0.84
C LYS A 80 -15.94 6.60 1.33
N ARG A 81 -15.91 6.38 2.65
CA ARG A 81 -15.42 5.13 3.26
C ARG A 81 -16.13 3.85 2.77
N ASP A 82 -17.38 3.94 2.30
CA ASP A 82 -18.17 2.84 1.74
C ASP A 82 -17.71 2.42 0.34
N ARG A 83 -16.88 3.23 -0.31
CA ARG A 83 -16.30 2.96 -1.63
C ARG A 83 -14.92 2.31 -1.58
N VAL A 84 -14.38 2.08 -0.39
CA VAL A 84 -13.05 1.49 -0.21
C VAL A 84 -13.15 -0.03 -0.18
N ASP A 85 -12.41 -0.70 -1.05
CA ASP A 85 -12.41 -2.17 -1.16
C ASP A 85 -11.26 -2.82 -0.37
N TYR A 86 -10.10 -2.15 -0.36
CA TYR A 86 -8.88 -2.64 0.28
C TYR A 86 -8.14 -1.51 0.98
N MET A 87 -7.21 -1.88 1.87
CA MET A 87 -6.29 -0.95 2.54
C MET A 87 -4.86 -1.48 2.49
N ASP A 88 -3.89 -0.60 2.26
CA ASP A 88 -2.47 -0.91 2.35
C ASP A 88 -2.12 -1.49 3.74
N VAL A 89 -1.24 -2.48 3.80
CA VAL A 89 -0.86 -3.14 5.07
C VAL A 89 0.05 -2.26 5.91
N SER A 90 0.98 -1.56 5.27
CA SER A 90 1.98 -0.75 5.97
C SER A 90 2.61 0.29 5.05
N PRO A 91 2.96 1.50 5.54
CA PRO A 91 3.72 2.48 4.75
C PRO A 91 5.07 1.93 4.23
N LYS A 92 5.66 0.96 4.94
CA LYS A 92 6.93 0.34 4.54
C LYS A 92 6.82 -0.58 3.32
N GLN A 93 5.61 -0.93 2.90
CA GLN A 93 5.40 -1.82 1.76
C GLN A 93 5.84 -1.20 0.43
N VAL A 94 5.94 0.13 0.37
CA VAL A 94 6.27 0.88 -0.85
C VAL A 94 7.78 0.90 -1.12
N VAL A 95 8.60 0.68 -0.10
CA VAL A 95 10.07 0.80 -0.18
C VAL A 95 10.77 -0.56 -0.10
N SER A 96 12.01 -0.64 -0.57
CA SER A 96 12.85 -1.82 -0.42
C SER A 96 13.28 -2.04 1.04
N ALA A 97 13.70 -3.26 1.37
CA ALA A 97 14.21 -3.57 2.71
C ALA A 97 15.41 -2.69 3.11
N ALA A 98 16.31 -2.38 2.17
CA ALA A 98 17.47 -1.52 2.43
C ALA A 98 17.03 -0.07 2.71
N THR A 99 16.12 0.48 1.90
CA THR A 99 15.58 1.83 2.09
C THR A 99 14.77 1.94 3.39
N ALA A 100 14.05 0.88 3.79
CA ALA A 100 13.28 0.85 5.03
C ALA A 100 14.12 0.96 6.32
N CYS A 101 15.44 0.76 6.22
CA CYS A 101 16.38 0.93 7.34
C CYS A 101 16.82 2.39 7.55
N ILE A 102 16.47 3.31 6.64
CA ILE A 102 16.79 4.73 6.78
C ILE A 102 15.79 5.37 7.76
N PRO A 103 16.24 5.88 8.92
CA PRO A 103 15.35 6.59 9.84
C PRO A 103 14.96 7.95 9.25
N PHE A 104 13.74 8.41 9.56
CA PHE A 104 13.23 9.73 9.16
C PHE A 104 13.26 9.97 7.63
N LEU A 105 13.08 8.90 6.84
CA LEU A 105 13.06 8.93 5.38
C LEU A 105 12.06 9.96 4.81
N GLU A 106 10.95 10.17 5.50
CA GLU A 106 9.91 11.14 5.16
C GLU A 106 10.41 12.60 5.16
N ASN A 107 11.55 12.89 5.80
CA ASN A 107 12.15 14.22 5.87
C ASN A 107 13.31 14.41 4.88
N ASP A 108 13.69 13.37 4.15
CA ASP A 108 14.77 13.40 3.17
C ASP A 108 14.24 13.59 1.75
N ASP A 109 15.01 14.24 0.89
CA ASP A 109 14.68 14.35 -0.53
C ASP A 109 14.96 13.02 -1.26
N SER A 110 14.26 12.80 -2.38
CA SER A 110 14.35 11.54 -3.13
C SER A 110 15.75 11.22 -3.65
N ASN A 111 16.60 12.22 -3.95
CA ASN A 111 17.96 11.96 -4.44
C ASN A 111 18.86 11.47 -3.30
N ARG A 112 18.75 12.07 -2.12
CA ARG A 112 19.46 11.62 -0.92
C ARG A 112 18.97 10.25 -0.46
N ALA A 113 17.66 10.03 -0.50
CA ALA A 113 17.05 8.72 -0.23
C ALA A 113 17.47 7.62 -1.23
N LEU A 114 17.82 7.98 -2.47
CA LEU A 114 18.38 7.05 -3.46
C LEU A 114 19.84 6.72 -3.18
N MET A 115 20.64 7.68 -2.70
CA MET A 115 22.05 7.47 -2.40
C MET A 115 22.25 6.62 -1.15
N GLY A 116 21.42 6.82 -0.11
CA GLY A 116 21.54 6.12 1.17
C GLY A 116 21.65 4.59 1.08
N PRO A 117 20.72 3.88 0.41
CA PRO A 117 20.73 2.42 0.30
C PRO A 117 21.88 1.85 -0.56
N ASN A 118 22.57 2.70 -1.33
CA ASN A 118 23.64 2.28 -2.25
C ASN A 118 25.05 2.51 -1.69
N MET A 119 25.16 3.10 -0.49
CA MET A 119 26.41 3.29 0.26
C MET A 119 26.66 2.13 1.22
#